data_AF-A0A9K3JSK1-F1
#
_entry.id   AF-A0A9K3JSK1-F1
#
_cell.length_a   1.000
_cell.length_b   1.000
_cell.length_c   1.000
_cell.angle_alpha   90.00
_cell.angle_beta   90.00
_cell.angle_gamma   90.00
#
_symmetry.space_group_name_H-M   'P 1'
#
loop_
_entity.id
_entity.type
_entity.pdbx_description
1 polymer ?
#
loop_
_entity_poly.entity_id
_entity_poly.type
_entity_poly.pdbx_seq_one_letter_code
_entity_poly.pdbx_strand_id
1 'polypeptide(L)'
;MLQGPCRALLADLASSNSTKIRAGKTLFAFFMAVGNVLGYSAGSYTHLYRISPFTKTDACDIFCANLKTCFFISVALLISIMLLAVWAVSEDPYVPEAAVENVATGKQHIVGALKELSKPMWILLLVTFFNWLAWFPFLLFDTDWMGKNIYGGKLGAQLYNRGVRAGALGLMLNSVVSGLASLCIERLARWVGGVKRLWGGMNFLLAVCLAMTLVVTHMARSEPEFTKATPKPGVVGVALATFAVLGAPLAVTFSVPCALASIFYNNSRAGQDCGLLAERAGCSRSDYPVFGYPKTGYPKISDSEY
;
A
#
# COMPACT_ATOMS: atom_id res chain seq x y z
N MET A 1 8.34 -9.43 1.69
CA MET A 1 9.17 -8.63 0.77
C MET A 1 9.05 -9.10 -0.70
N LEU A 2 7.87 -9.54 -1.16
CA LEU A 2 7.67 -10.03 -2.53
C LEU A 2 7.25 -8.94 -3.54
N GLN A 3 6.88 -7.76 -3.05
CA GLN A 3 6.24 -6.73 -3.87
C GLN A 3 7.16 -6.14 -4.96
N GLY A 4 8.47 -6.05 -4.70
CA GLY A 4 9.45 -5.57 -5.68
C GLY A 4 9.62 -6.54 -6.84
N PRO A 5 10.06 -7.79 -6.58
CA PRO A 5 10.24 -8.81 -7.63
C PRO A 5 8.98 -9.07 -8.45
N CYS A 6 7.81 -9.20 -7.82
CA CYS A 6 6.55 -9.43 -8.55
C CYS A 6 6.19 -8.27 -9.49
N ARG A 7 6.49 -7.02 -9.12
CA ARG A 7 6.23 -5.85 -9.98
C ARG A 7 7.20 -5.79 -11.16
N ALA A 8 8.45 -6.22 -10.96
CA ALA A 8 9.43 -6.34 -12.04
C ALA A 8 9.00 -7.42 -13.03
N LEU A 9 8.76 -8.64 -12.55
CA LEU A 9 8.29 -9.77 -13.38
C LEU A 9 7.02 -9.43 -14.17
N LEU A 10 6.06 -8.73 -13.55
CA LEU A 10 4.84 -8.28 -14.23
C LEU A 10 5.11 -7.27 -15.35
N ALA A 11 6.12 -6.41 -15.17
CA ALA A 11 6.53 -5.46 -16.20
C ALA A 11 7.20 -6.20 -17.38
N ASP A 12 8.02 -7.21 -17.07
CA ASP A 12 8.73 -8.01 -18.06
C ASP A 12 7.75 -8.85 -18.90
N LEU A 13 6.81 -9.57 -18.27
CA LEU A 13 5.80 -10.39 -18.94
C LEU A 13 4.84 -9.61 -19.85
N ALA A 14 4.63 -8.34 -19.56
CA ALA A 14 3.65 -7.52 -20.27
C ALA A 14 4.23 -6.82 -21.52
N SER A 15 5.51 -7.05 -21.85
CA SER A 15 6.22 -6.68 -23.08
C SER A 15 5.68 -5.42 -23.76
N SER A 16 6.07 -4.25 -23.23
CA SER A 16 5.71 -2.87 -23.65
C SER A 16 4.21 -2.54 -23.85
N ASN A 17 3.32 -3.52 -23.76
CA ASN A 17 1.89 -3.36 -23.99
C ASN A 17 1.25 -2.72 -22.77
N SER A 18 1.03 -1.41 -22.86
CA SER A 18 0.46 -0.57 -21.79
C SER A 18 -0.90 -1.06 -21.27
N THR A 19 -1.69 -1.78 -22.08
CA THR A 19 -2.97 -2.37 -21.67
C THR A 19 -2.74 -3.59 -20.78
N LYS A 20 -1.81 -4.48 -21.14
CA LYS A 20 -1.45 -5.67 -20.34
C LYS A 20 -0.80 -5.28 -19.01
N ILE A 21 0.13 -4.31 -19.02
CA ILE A 21 0.74 -3.78 -17.79
C ILE A 21 -0.33 -3.25 -16.84
N ARG A 22 -1.29 -2.48 -17.36
CA ARG A 22 -2.37 -1.89 -16.56
C ARG A 22 -3.29 -2.96 -15.98
N ALA A 23 -3.70 -3.94 -16.79
CA ALA A 23 -4.53 -5.05 -16.34
C ALA A 23 -3.80 -5.87 -15.25
N GLY A 24 -2.53 -6.21 -15.47
CA GLY A 24 -1.70 -6.92 -14.50
C GLY A 24 -1.55 -6.17 -13.18
N LYS A 25 -1.22 -4.87 -13.22
CA LYS A 25 -1.08 -4.05 -12.00
C LYS A 25 -2.40 -3.93 -11.23
N THR A 26 -3.53 -3.88 -11.95
CA THR A 26 -4.88 -3.85 -11.35
C THR A 26 -5.19 -5.15 -10.65
N LEU A 27 -4.93 -6.29 -11.29
CA LEU A 27 -5.15 -7.62 -10.71
C LEU A 27 -4.26 -7.85 -9.48
N PHE A 28 -2.98 -7.45 -9.56
CA PHE A 28 -2.05 -7.50 -8.43
C PHE A 28 -2.56 -6.68 -7.23
N ALA A 29 -3.04 -5.46 -7.47
CA ALA A 29 -3.60 -4.62 -6.42
C ALA A 29 -4.89 -5.22 -5.82
N PHE A 30 -5.75 -5.81 -6.65
CA PHE A 30 -6.96 -6.48 -6.21
C PHE A 30 -6.67 -7.65 -5.27
N PHE A 31 -5.76 -8.57 -5.65
CA PHE A 31 -5.41 -9.70 -4.79
C PHE A 31 -4.70 -9.28 -3.50
N MET A 32 -3.90 -8.21 -3.51
CA MET A 32 -3.38 -7.64 -2.26
C MET A 32 -4.50 -7.16 -1.32
N ALA A 33 -5.54 -6.51 -1.85
CA ALA A 33 -6.69 -6.09 -1.06
C ALA A 33 -7.46 -7.29 -0.48
N VAL A 34 -7.68 -8.33 -1.28
CA VAL A 34 -8.30 -9.59 -0.83
C VAL A 34 -7.49 -10.22 0.31
N GLY A 35 -6.16 -10.30 0.16
CA GLY A 35 -5.27 -10.84 1.19
C GLY A 35 -5.36 -10.07 2.51
N ASN A 36 -5.41 -8.74 2.45
CA ASN A 36 -5.57 -7.90 3.64
C ASN A 36 -6.92 -8.14 4.33
N VAL A 37 -8.02 -8.18 3.58
CA VAL A 37 -9.36 -8.47 4.13
C VAL A 37 -9.41 -9.84 4.79
N LEU A 38 -8.89 -10.88 4.11
CA LEU A 38 -8.83 -12.23 4.66
C LEU A 38 -7.98 -12.28 5.93
N GLY A 39 -6.79 -11.67 5.93
CA GLY A 39 -5.91 -11.63 7.09
C GLY A 39 -6.53 -10.94 8.31
N TYR A 40 -7.11 -9.74 8.14
CA TYR A 40 -7.76 -9.03 9.24
C TYR A 40 -9.04 -9.73 9.71
N SER A 41 -9.80 -10.35 8.79
CA SER A 41 -10.99 -11.14 9.15
C SER A 41 -10.64 -12.37 9.99
N ALA A 42 -9.55 -13.07 9.63
CA ALA A 42 -9.05 -14.22 10.39
C ALA A 42 -8.61 -13.82 11.80
N GLY A 43 -8.02 -12.63 11.96
CA GLY A 43 -7.66 -12.08 13.27
C GLY A 43 -8.85 -11.63 14.13
N SER A 44 -9.97 -11.23 13.51
CA SER A 44 -11.20 -10.84 14.21
C SER A 44 -12.05 -12.05 14.64
N TYR A 45 -11.98 -13.15 13.89
CA TYR A 45 -12.82 -14.31 14.10
C TYR A 45 -12.45 -15.12 15.35
N THR A 46 -13.47 -15.55 16.12
CA THR A 46 -13.28 -16.10 17.47
C THR A 46 -13.22 -17.62 17.54
N HIS A 47 -13.62 -18.32 16.48
CA HIS A 47 -13.77 -19.78 16.47
C HIS A 47 -12.85 -20.49 15.47
N LEU A 48 -11.78 -19.82 15.02
CA LEU A 48 -10.85 -20.37 14.02
C LEU A 48 -10.16 -21.66 14.51
N TYR A 49 -9.89 -21.76 15.82
CA TYR A 49 -9.30 -22.93 16.47
C TYR A 49 -10.12 -24.23 16.31
N ARG A 50 -11.40 -24.16 15.90
CA ARG A 50 -12.22 -25.36 15.63
C ARG A 50 -11.77 -26.13 14.40
N ILE A 51 -11.08 -25.48 13.45
CA ILE A 51 -10.55 -26.13 12.24
C ILE A 51 -9.37 -27.05 12.59
N SER A 52 -8.59 -26.70 13.61
CA SER A 52 -7.47 -27.51 14.12
C SER A 52 -7.54 -27.63 15.66
N PRO A 53 -8.37 -28.52 16.21
CA PRO A 53 -8.57 -28.64 17.66
C PRO A 53 -7.28 -29.02 18.42
N PHE A 54 -6.29 -29.60 17.73
CA PHE A 54 -4.94 -29.88 18.25
C PHE A 54 -4.21 -28.63 18.78
N THR A 55 -4.66 -27.43 18.40
CA THR A 55 -4.00 -26.17 18.76
C THR A 55 -4.40 -25.65 20.15
N LYS A 56 -5.45 -26.19 20.78
CA LYS A 56 -5.86 -25.83 22.14
C LYS A 56 -5.13 -26.72 23.16
N THR A 57 -4.36 -26.10 24.05
CA THR A 57 -3.68 -26.78 25.17
C THR A 57 -3.99 -26.05 26.48
N ASP A 58 -3.80 -26.71 27.63
CA ASP A 58 -4.13 -26.12 28.95
C ASP A 58 -3.35 -24.82 29.26
N ALA A 59 -2.21 -24.60 28.61
CA ALA A 59 -1.40 -23.39 28.72
C ALA A 59 -1.77 -22.28 27.70
N CYS A 60 -2.64 -22.55 26.73
CA CYS A 60 -2.91 -21.67 25.59
C CYS A 60 -4.42 -21.39 25.49
N ASP A 61 -4.82 -20.19 25.93
CA ASP A 61 -6.21 -19.74 25.89
C ASP A 61 -6.72 -19.62 24.43
N ILE A 62 -8.03 -19.46 24.24
CA ILE A 62 -8.73 -19.45 22.93
C ILE A 62 -8.09 -18.45 21.95
N PHE A 63 -7.61 -17.31 22.43
CA PHE A 63 -6.90 -16.33 21.60
C PHE A 63 -5.57 -16.85 21.07
N CYS A 64 -4.76 -17.48 21.93
CA CYS A 64 -3.50 -18.12 21.56
C CYS A 64 -3.73 -19.27 20.56
N ALA A 65 -4.80 -20.06 20.78
CA ALA A 65 -5.15 -21.16 19.87
C ALA A 65 -5.54 -20.63 18.48
N ASN A 66 -6.38 -19.59 18.39
CA ASN A 66 -6.75 -18.97 17.11
C ASN A 66 -5.53 -18.43 16.34
N LEU A 67 -4.59 -17.79 17.04
CA LEU A 67 -3.41 -17.20 16.41
C LEU A 67 -2.47 -18.26 15.83
N LYS A 68 -2.25 -19.36 16.57
CA LYS A 68 -1.53 -20.53 16.07
C LYS A 68 -2.22 -21.17 14.86
N THR A 69 -3.55 -21.36 14.91
CA THR A 69 -4.31 -21.91 13.77
C THR A 69 -4.21 -21.00 12.54
N CYS A 70 -4.29 -19.68 12.71
CA CYS A 70 -4.10 -18.71 11.63
C CYS A 70 -2.70 -18.81 10.99
N PHE A 71 -1.66 -19.02 11.81
CA PHE A 71 -0.30 -19.23 11.32
C PHE A 71 -0.19 -20.52 10.49
N PHE A 72 -0.76 -21.63 10.96
CA PHE A 72 -0.77 -22.89 10.20
C PHE A 72 -1.50 -22.78 8.86
N ILE A 73 -2.68 -22.12 8.84
CA ILE A 73 -3.42 -21.85 7.60
C ILE A 73 -2.56 -21.00 6.65
N SER A 74 -1.90 -19.96 7.16
CA SER A 74 -1.04 -19.08 6.36
C SER A 74 0.14 -19.84 5.75
N VAL A 75 0.79 -20.72 6.53
CA VAL A 75 1.90 -21.56 6.03
C VAL A 75 1.43 -22.52 4.95
N ALA A 76 0.28 -23.19 5.14
CA ALA A 76 -0.27 -24.10 4.14
C ALA A 76 -0.65 -23.37 2.82
N LEU A 77 -1.25 -22.18 2.92
CA LEU A 77 -1.56 -21.33 1.76
C LEU A 77 -0.29 -20.86 1.05
N LEU A 78 0.74 -20.43 1.78
CA LEU A 78 2.00 -19.99 1.18
C LEU A 78 2.72 -21.13 0.46
N ILE A 79 2.77 -22.33 1.06
CA ILE A 79 3.39 -23.50 0.42
C ILE A 79 2.62 -23.90 -0.83
N SER A 80 1.29 -23.98 -0.77
CA SER A 80 0.49 -24.33 -1.95
C SER A 80 0.63 -23.32 -3.09
N ILE A 81 0.61 -22.02 -2.81
CA ILE A 81 0.82 -20.98 -3.82
C ILE A 81 2.25 -21.03 -4.37
N MET A 82 3.26 -21.28 -3.54
CA MET A 82 4.64 -21.43 -3.98
C MET A 82 4.77 -22.62 -4.95
N LEU A 83 4.23 -23.78 -4.61
CA LEU A 83 4.26 -24.97 -5.47
C LEU A 83 3.54 -24.71 -6.80
N LEU A 84 2.37 -24.06 -6.75
CA LEU A 84 1.64 -23.65 -7.95
C LEU A 84 2.44 -22.67 -8.80
N ALA A 85 3.11 -21.68 -8.20
CA ALA A 85 3.91 -20.70 -8.92
C ALA A 85 5.11 -21.37 -9.60
N VAL A 86 5.83 -22.24 -8.89
CA VAL A 86 6.97 -22.99 -9.44
C VAL A 86 6.51 -23.94 -10.56
N TRP A 87 5.31 -24.50 -10.46
CA TRP A 87 4.76 -25.37 -11.50
C TRP A 87 4.24 -24.60 -12.72
N ALA A 88 3.59 -23.45 -12.51
CA ALA A 88 2.92 -22.70 -13.56
C ALA A 88 3.81 -21.69 -14.29
N VAL A 89 4.86 -21.17 -13.64
CA VAL A 89 5.78 -20.19 -14.23
C VAL A 89 7.05 -20.90 -14.68
N SER A 90 7.19 -21.07 -15.98
CA SER A 90 8.45 -21.47 -16.59
C SER A 90 9.31 -20.23 -16.78
N GLU A 91 10.55 -20.28 -16.28
CA GLU A 91 11.55 -19.23 -16.46
C GLU A 91 12.44 -19.60 -17.65
N ASP A 92 12.65 -18.65 -18.57
CA ASP A 92 13.66 -18.80 -19.61
C ASP A 92 15.05 -18.57 -19.00
N PRO A 93 16.04 -19.44 -19.26
CA PRO A 93 17.38 -19.27 -18.73
C PRO A 93 17.99 -17.96 -19.24
N TYR A 94 18.46 -17.12 -18.31
CA TYR A 94 19.13 -15.87 -18.63
C TYR A 94 20.40 -16.15 -19.45
N VAL A 95 20.39 -15.76 -20.73
CA VAL A 95 21.57 -15.75 -21.59
C VAL A 95 22.21 -14.37 -21.45
N PRO A 96 23.42 -14.25 -20.86
CA PRO A 96 24.08 -12.97 -20.75
C PRO A 96 24.41 -12.44 -22.14
N GLU A 97 23.77 -11.34 -22.53
CA GLU A 97 24.26 -10.52 -23.64
C GLU A 97 25.61 -9.95 -23.24
N ALA A 98 26.62 -10.05 -24.12
CA ALA A 98 27.99 -9.65 -23.83
C ALA A 98 28.04 -8.17 -23.41
N ALA A 99 28.06 -7.93 -22.10
CA ALA A 99 28.06 -6.60 -21.53
C ALA A 99 29.38 -5.91 -21.87
N VAL A 100 29.29 -4.77 -22.57
CA VAL A 100 30.39 -3.80 -22.61
C VAL A 100 30.64 -3.35 -21.17
N GLU A 101 31.74 -3.82 -20.61
CA GLU A 101 32.11 -3.67 -19.22
C GLU A 101 32.54 -2.22 -18.92
N ASN A 102 31.57 -1.32 -18.70
CA ASN A 102 31.86 -0.06 -18.02
C ASN A 102 31.81 -0.34 -16.51
N VAL A 103 32.97 -0.67 -15.95
CA VAL A 103 33.19 -0.87 -14.50
C VAL A 103 33.14 0.49 -13.78
N ALA A 104 31.97 1.10 -13.73
CA ALA A 104 31.65 2.00 -12.63
C ALA A 104 31.03 1.14 -11.52
N THR A 105 31.68 1.15 -10.35
CA THR A 105 31.27 0.35 -9.19
C THR A 105 29.79 0.65 -8.92
N GLY A 106 28.92 -0.33 -8.72
CA GLY A 106 27.46 -0.11 -8.62
C GLY A 106 27.01 1.00 -7.64
N LYS A 107 27.85 1.33 -6.65
CA LYS A 107 27.69 2.51 -5.76
C LYS A 107 27.75 3.85 -6.50
N GLN A 108 28.66 4.01 -7.46
CA GLN A 108 28.82 5.23 -8.26
C GLN A 108 27.63 5.45 -9.20
N HIS A 109 27.07 4.39 -9.79
CA HIS A 109 25.83 4.48 -10.58
C HIS A 109 24.63 4.87 -9.72
N ILE A 110 24.50 4.33 -8.51
CA ILE A 110 23.39 4.69 -7.59
C ILE A 110 23.52 6.14 -7.11
N VAL A 111 24.73 6.58 -6.73
CA VAL A 111 24.97 7.96 -6.29
C VAL A 111 24.85 8.95 -7.44
N GLY A 112 25.26 8.58 -8.66
CA GLY A 112 25.04 9.36 -9.87
C GLY A 112 23.55 9.51 -10.18
N ALA A 113 22.81 8.40 -10.19
CA ALA A 113 21.36 8.40 -10.40
C ALA A 113 20.60 9.21 -9.34
N LEU A 114 21.03 9.17 -8.06
CA LEU A 114 20.45 10.00 -6.99
C LEU A 114 20.72 11.50 -7.19
N LYS A 115 21.90 11.87 -7.72
CA LYS A 115 22.26 13.27 -8.01
C LYS A 115 21.53 13.83 -9.22
N GLU A 116 21.13 12.98 -10.17
CA GLU A 116 20.35 13.36 -11.36
C GLU A 116 18.85 13.52 -11.10
N LEU A 117 18.38 13.21 -9.88
CA LEU A 117 16.97 13.34 -9.54
C LEU A 117 16.53 14.81 -9.54
N SER A 118 15.46 15.11 -10.27
CA SER A 118 14.85 16.43 -10.30
C SER A 118 14.29 16.84 -8.94
N LYS A 119 14.27 18.16 -8.64
CA LYS A 119 13.71 18.71 -7.39
C LYS A 119 12.32 18.15 -7.01
N PRO A 120 11.37 17.95 -7.94
CA PRO A 120 10.06 17.36 -7.63
C PRO A 120 10.15 15.92 -7.10
N MET A 121 11.13 15.14 -7.57
CA MET A 121 11.34 13.77 -7.12
C MET A 121 11.86 13.72 -5.68
N TRP A 122 12.79 14.61 -5.31
CA TRP A 122 13.28 14.74 -3.94
C TRP A 122 12.16 15.10 -2.96
N ILE A 123 11.27 16.02 -3.35
CA ILE A 123 10.08 16.37 -2.54
C ILE A 123 9.17 15.16 -2.37
N LEU A 124 8.92 14.40 -3.45
CA LEU A 124 8.10 13.19 -3.39
C LEU A 124 8.68 12.12 -2.45
N LEU A 125 9.99 11.92 -2.50
CA LEU A 125 10.69 10.96 -1.61
C LEU A 125 10.57 11.37 -0.15
N LEU A 126 10.80 12.65 0.17
CA LEU A 126 10.67 13.17 1.53
C LEU A 126 9.23 13.04 2.05
N VAL A 127 8.23 13.45 1.26
CA VAL A 127 6.81 13.34 1.65
C VAL A 127 6.44 11.88 1.87
N THR A 128 6.90 10.98 1.01
CA THR A 128 6.65 9.54 1.14
C THR A 128 7.30 8.98 2.42
N PHE A 129 8.53 9.39 2.73
CA PHE A 129 9.22 9.00 3.96
C PHE A 129 8.45 9.40 5.23
N PHE A 130 8.05 10.67 5.34
CA PHE A 130 7.28 11.14 6.51
C PHE A 130 5.89 10.50 6.59
N ASN A 131 5.25 10.27 5.45
CA ASN A 131 3.95 9.59 5.41
C ASN A 131 4.07 8.15 5.92
N TRP A 132 5.09 7.40 5.51
CA TRP A 132 5.36 6.07 6.04
C TRP A 132 5.72 6.10 7.53
N LEU A 133 6.48 7.11 7.97
CA LEU A 133 6.78 7.31 9.39
C LEU A 133 5.52 7.52 10.24
N ALA A 134 4.47 8.14 9.70
CA ALA A 134 3.17 8.27 10.36
C ALA A 134 2.37 6.95 10.36
N TRP A 135 2.42 6.19 9.26
CA TRP A 135 1.72 4.91 9.14
C TRP A 135 2.32 3.80 10.00
N PHE A 136 3.64 3.76 10.19
CA PHE A 136 4.31 2.69 10.94
C PHE A 136 3.79 2.52 12.38
N PRO A 137 3.79 3.57 13.22
CA PRO A 137 3.24 3.47 14.58
C PRO A 137 1.75 3.12 14.57
N PHE A 138 0.98 3.69 13.64
CA PHE A 138 -0.45 3.39 13.53
C PHE A 138 -0.68 1.89 13.27
N LEU A 139 -0.07 1.33 12.21
CA LEU A 139 -0.26 -0.07 11.84
C LEU A 139 0.24 -1.08 12.88
N LEU A 140 1.18 -0.68 13.74
CA LEU A 140 1.73 -1.54 14.79
C LEU A 140 0.98 -1.46 16.11
N PHE A 141 0.50 -0.27 16.49
CA PHE A 141 -0.06 -0.01 17.81
C PHE A 141 -1.55 0.27 17.81
N ASP A 142 -2.23 0.29 16.66
CA ASP A 142 -3.66 0.57 16.57
C ASP A 142 -4.56 -0.44 17.31
N THR A 143 -4.26 -1.73 17.19
CA THR A 143 -5.00 -2.82 17.85
C THR A 143 -4.72 -2.85 19.35
N ASP A 144 -3.49 -2.56 19.77
CA ASP A 144 -3.12 -2.38 21.18
C ASP A 144 -3.79 -1.12 21.76
N TRP A 145 -3.84 -0.03 20.99
CA TRP A 145 -4.56 1.19 21.33
C TRP A 145 -6.06 0.92 21.53
N MET A 146 -6.69 0.17 20.63
CA MET A 146 -8.09 -0.24 20.80
C MET A 146 -8.27 -1.11 22.07
N GLY A 147 -7.37 -2.05 22.33
CA GLY A 147 -7.39 -2.92 23.51
C GLY A 147 -7.23 -2.17 24.85
N LYS A 148 -6.25 -1.27 24.95
CA LYS A 148 -5.89 -0.56 26.19
C LYS A 148 -6.63 0.75 26.37
N ASN A 149 -6.67 1.60 25.35
CA ASN A 149 -7.13 2.98 25.46
C ASN A 149 -8.63 3.17 25.16
N ILE A 150 -9.26 2.24 24.44
CA ILE A 150 -10.72 2.29 24.19
C ILE A 150 -11.45 1.33 25.11
N TYR A 151 -10.99 0.08 25.19
CA TYR A 151 -11.63 -0.94 26.01
C TYR A 151 -11.12 -0.98 27.46
N GLY A 152 -10.11 -0.19 27.84
CA GLY A 152 -9.59 -0.15 29.21
C GLY A 152 -8.97 -1.46 29.70
N GLY A 153 -8.68 -2.39 28.79
CA GLY A 153 -8.22 -3.73 29.13
C GLY A 153 -6.75 -3.78 29.51
N LYS A 154 -6.41 -4.53 30.57
CA LYS A 154 -5.03 -4.92 30.88
C LYS A 154 -4.56 -6.03 29.95
N LEU A 155 -3.26 -6.08 29.65
CA LEU A 155 -2.65 -7.14 28.84
C LEU A 155 -3.05 -8.53 29.37
N GLY A 156 -3.54 -9.39 28.47
CA GLY A 156 -4.00 -10.75 28.81
C GLY A 156 -5.40 -10.84 29.41
N ALA A 157 -6.07 -9.72 29.71
CA ALA A 157 -7.45 -9.74 30.18
C ALA A 157 -8.45 -9.94 29.02
N GLN A 158 -9.62 -10.52 29.31
CA GLN A 158 -10.69 -10.71 28.33
C GLN A 158 -11.14 -9.40 27.67
N LEU A 159 -11.16 -8.29 28.41
CA LEU A 159 -11.55 -6.97 27.90
C LEU A 159 -10.54 -6.44 26.88
N TYR A 160 -9.25 -6.67 27.10
CA TYR A 160 -8.18 -6.35 26.15
C TYR A 160 -8.31 -7.18 24.88
N ASN A 161 -8.51 -8.50 25.00
CA ASN A 161 -8.70 -9.39 23.86
C ASN A 161 -9.93 -9.00 23.02
N ARG A 162 -11.00 -8.52 23.66
CA ARG A 162 -12.19 -7.99 22.98
C ARG A 162 -11.87 -6.71 22.20
N GLY A 163 -11.10 -5.80 22.78
CA GLY A 163 -10.66 -4.57 22.10
C GLY A 163 -9.72 -4.85 20.94
N VAL A 164 -8.76 -5.78 21.07
CA VAL A 164 -7.89 -6.20 19.96
C VAL A 164 -8.70 -6.75 18.79
N ARG A 165 -9.73 -7.58 19.06
CA ARG A 165 -10.64 -8.09 18.02
C ARG A 165 -11.46 -7.00 17.34
N ALA A 166 -11.90 -5.99 18.11
CA ALA A 166 -12.57 -4.82 17.55
C ALA A 166 -11.62 -3.98 16.69
N GLY A 167 -10.34 -3.87 17.07
CA GLY A 167 -9.31 -3.22 16.27
C GLY A 167 -9.06 -3.96 14.95
N ALA A 168 -8.97 -5.30 14.99
CA ALA A 168 -8.88 -6.12 13.78
C ALA A 168 -10.09 -5.95 12.85
N LEU A 169 -11.30 -5.80 13.42
CA LEU A 169 -12.50 -5.47 12.64
C LEU A 169 -12.41 -4.07 12.01
N GLY A 170 -11.87 -3.09 12.73
CA GLY A 170 -11.56 -1.77 12.18
C GLY A 170 -10.59 -1.83 11.00
N LEU A 171 -9.51 -2.60 11.13
CA LEU A 171 -8.53 -2.83 10.05
C LEU A 171 -9.12 -3.60 8.84
N MET A 172 -10.08 -4.49 9.09
CA MET A 172 -10.85 -5.14 8.02
C MET A 172 -11.68 -4.10 7.25
N LEU A 173 -12.39 -3.20 7.94
CA LEU A 173 -13.14 -2.11 7.30
C LEU A 173 -12.21 -1.15 6.54
N ASN A 174 -11.07 -0.80 7.14
CA ASN A 174 -10.00 -0.05 6.49
C ASN A 174 -9.61 -0.70 5.16
N SER A 175 -9.38 -2.02 5.16
CA SER A 175 -8.99 -2.75 3.94
C SER A 175 -10.06 -2.76 2.86
N VAL A 176 -11.33 -2.88 3.24
CA VAL A 176 -12.46 -2.78 2.31
C VAL A 176 -12.50 -1.39 1.67
N VAL A 177 -12.43 -0.33 2.49
CA VAL A 177 -12.41 1.05 1.99
C VAL A 177 -11.17 1.31 1.13
N SER A 178 -10.00 0.80 1.53
CA SER A 178 -8.76 0.90 0.75
C SER A 178 -8.88 0.20 -0.61
N GLY A 179 -9.48 -1.00 -0.64
CA GLY A 179 -9.75 -1.72 -1.89
C GLY A 179 -10.68 -0.94 -2.82
N LEU A 180 -11.80 -0.44 -2.30
CA LEU A 180 -12.74 0.39 -3.04
C LEU A 180 -12.10 1.71 -3.53
N ALA A 181 -11.35 2.38 -2.65
CA ALA A 181 -10.64 3.61 -2.98
C ALA A 181 -9.63 3.35 -4.11
N SER A 182 -8.90 2.23 -4.07
CA SER A 182 -7.93 1.83 -5.10
C SER A 182 -8.58 1.67 -6.47
N LEU A 183 -9.75 1.03 -6.55
CA LEU A 183 -10.52 0.90 -7.80
C LEU A 183 -11.02 2.27 -8.31
N CYS A 184 -11.31 3.19 -7.40
CA CYS A 184 -11.82 4.52 -7.71
C CYS A 184 -10.74 5.60 -7.86
N ILE A 185 -9.45 5.29 -7.71
CA ILE A 185 -8.35 6.28 -7.72
C ILE A 185 -8.36 7.14 -8.98
N GLU A 186 -8.57 6.55 -10.16
CA GLU A 186 -8.60 7.30 -11.42
C GLU A 186 -9.79 8.25 -11.51
N ARG A 187 -10.91 7.89 -10.90
CA ARG A 187 -12.12 8.73 -10.84
C ARG A 187 -11.95 9.85 -9.82
N LEU A 188 -11.41 9.53 -8.64
CA LEU A 188 -11.08 10.52 -7.62
C LEU A 188 -10.04 11.53 -8.11
N ALA A 189 -8.98 11.06 -8.79
CA ALA A 189 -7.94 11.94 -9.31
C ALA A 189 -8.48 12.93 -10.35
N ARG A 190 -9.40 12.49 -11.22
CA ARG A 190 -10.08 13.39 -12.17
C ARG A 190 -10.99 14.39 -11.48
N TRP A 191 -11.75 13.94 -10.48
CA TRP A 191 -12.67 14.78 -9.74
C TRP A 191 -11.97 15.88 -8.93
N VAL A 192 -10.85 15.54 -8.27
CA VAL A 192 -10.05 16.48 -7.46
C VAL A 192 -9.14 17.38 -8.33
N GLY A 193 -9.16 17.20 -9.66
CA GLY A 193 -8.39 18.02 -10.59
C GLY A 193 -6.89 17.70 -10.63
N GLY A 194 -6.53 16.43 -10.40
CA GLY A 194 -5.19 15.90 -10.62
C GLY A 194 -4.62 15.07 -9.46
N VAL A 195 -3.66 14.20 -9.79
CA VAL A 195 -3.00 13.28 -8.84
C VAL A 195 -2.25 14.01 -7.73
N LYS A 196 -1.68 15.18 -8.00
CA LYS A 196 -0.97 16.00 -6.99
C LYS A 196 -1.92 16.55 -5.92
N ARG A 197 -3.11 17.01 -6.32
CA ARG A 197 -4.13 17.51 -5.38
C ARG A 197 -4.74 16.37 -4.59
N LEU A 198 -5.00 15.22 -5.23
CA LEU A 198 -5.43 14.00 -4.54
C LEU A 198 -4.40 13.57 -3.49
N TRP A 199 -3.11 13.58 -3.83
CA TRP A 199 -2.02 13.25 -2.90
C TRP A 199 -2.03 14.16 -1.67
N GLY A 200 -2.05 15.48 -1.88
CA GLY A 200 -2.09 16.44 -0.77
C GLY A 200 -3.35 16.30 0.09
N GLY A 201 -4.52 16.18 -0.54
CA GLY A 201 -5.80 16.03 0.16
C GLY A 201 -5.87 14.79 1.04
N MET A 202 -5.31 13.66 0.58
CA MET A 202 -5.28 12.43 1.37
C MET A 202 -4.28 12.47 2.52
N ASN A 203 -3.15 13.17 2.37
CA ASN A 203 -2.24 13.43 3.49
C ASN A 203 -2.89 14.34 4.55
N PHE A 204 -3.68 15.33 4.14
CA PHE A 204 -4.46 16.14 5.07
C PHE A 204 -5.54 15.30 5.78
N LEU A 205 -6.26 14.46 5.04
CA LEU A 205 -7.24 13.52 5.61
C LEU A 205 -6.59 12.56 6.61
N LEU A 206 -5.39 12.06 6.30
CA LEU A 206 -4.60 11.24 7.23
C LEU A 206 -4.31 12.01 8.53
N ALA A 207 -3.84 13.26 8.44
CA ALA A 207 -3.57 14.09 9.62
C ALA A 207 -4.83 14.31 10.48
N VAL A 208 -5.98 14.59 9.85
CA VAL A 208 -7.27 14.72 10.54
C VAL A 208 -7.65 13.43 11.24
N CYS A 209 -7.51 12.28 10.57
CA CYS A 209 -7.85 10.98 11.16
C CYS A 209 -6.92 10.63 12.33
N LEU A 210 -5.62 10.93 12.24
CA LEU A 210 -4.68 10.77 13.35
C LEU A 210 -5.06 11.68 14.53
N ALA A 211 -5.45 12.93 14.29
CA ALA A 211 -5.96 13.81 15.34
C ALA A 211 -7.26 13.28 15.97
N MET A 212 -8.15 12.68 15.17
CA MET A 212 -9.36 12.03 15.66
C MET A 212 -9.07 10.88 16.63
N THR A 213 -7.96 10.14 16.47
CA THR A 213 -7.58 9.10 17.45
C THR A 213 -7.33 9.69 18.85
N LEU A 214 -6.81 10.91 18.94
CA LEU A 214 -6.62 11.60 20.22
C LEU A 214 -7.96 11.99 20.84
N VAL A 215 -8.90 12.48 20.02
CA VAL A 215 -10.26 12.82 20.45
C VAL A 215 -10.98 11.58 20.97
N VAL A 216 -10.92 10.46 20.24
CA VAL A 216 -11.52 9.18 20.66
C VAL A 216 -10.90 8.69 21.98
N THR A 217 -9.58 8.82 22.12
CA THR A 217 -8.88 8.47 23.37
C THR A 217 -9.35 9.33 24.54
N HIS A 218 -9.52 10.63 24.32
CA HIS A 218 -10.00 11.55 25.34
C HIS A 218 -11.45 11.23 25.75
N MET A 219 -12.32 10.97 24.76
CA MET A 219 -13.70 10.53 25.01
C MET A 219 -13.75 9.24 25.82
N ALA A 220 -12.93 8.25 25.48
CA ALA A 220 -12.87 6.98 26.20
C ALA A 220 -12.40 7.17 27.65
N ARG A 221 -11.36 7.97 27.89
CA ARG A 221 -10.82 8.25 29.24
C ARG A 221 -11.74 9.11 30.11
N SER A 222 -12.59 9.92 29.51
CA SER A 222 -13.55 10.76 30.25
C SER A 222 -14.70 9.97 30.88
N GLU A 223 -14.80 8.66 30.61
CA GLU A 223 -15.86 7.82 31.17
C GLU A 223 -15.56 7.39 32.62
N PRO A 224 -16.53 7.57 33.56
CA PRO A 224 -16.35 7.23 34.97
C PRO A 224 -16.01 5.76 35.26
N GLU A 225 -16.35 4.84 34.34
CA GLU A 225 -16.15 3.38 34.50
C GLU A 225 -15.23 2.77 33.43
N PHE A 226 -14.29 3.56 32.89
CA PHE A 226 -13.38 3.18 31.80
C PHE A 226 -12.65 1.83 31.98
N THR A 227 -12.40 1.38 33.22
CA THR A 227 -11.68 0.13 33.52
C THR A 227 -12.57 -1.04 33.95
N LYS A 228 -13.88 -0.84 34.12
CA LYS A 228 -14.80 -1.86 34.68
C LYS A 228 -15.98 -2.20 33.76
N ALA A 229 -16.41 -1.25 32.93
CA ALA A 229 -17.53 -1.45 32.02
C ALA A 229 -17.08 -1.60 30.56
N THR A 230 -17.92 -2.26 29.75
CA THR A 230 -17.75 -2.21 28.30
C THR A 230 -17.91 -0.76 27.82
N PRO A 231 -16.99 -0.23 26.98
CA PRO A 231 -17.06 1.15 26.50
C PRO A 231 -18.37 1.40 25.75
N LYS A 232 -18.88 2.64 25.82
CA LYS A 232 -20.12 3.00 25.12
C LYS A 232 -20.02 2.65 23.63
N PRO A 233 -21.09 2.10 23.02
CA PRO A 233 -21.10 1.76 21.60
C PRO A 233 -20.73 2.93 20.69
N GLY A 234 -21.05 4.17 21.11
CA GLY A 234 -20.70 5.38 20.36
C GLY A 234 -19.19 5.61 20.24
N VAL A 235 -18.41 5.41 21.31
CA VAL A 235 -16.94 5.60 21.28
C VAL A 235 -16.28 4.56 20.39
N VAL A 236 -16.71 3.30 20.51
CA VAL A 236 -16.25 2.21 19.63
C VAL A 236 -16.64 2.47 18.18
N GLY A 237 -17.87 2.96 17.94
CA GLY A 237 -18.34 3.31 16.60
C GLY A 237 -17.51 4.40 15.94
N VAL A 238 -17.17 5.47 16.67
CA VAL A 238 -16.30 6.55 16.16
C VAL A 238 -14.89 6.03 15.89
N ALA A 239 -14.35 5.16 16.75
CA ALA A 239 -13.05 4.51 16.51
C ALA A 239 -13.06 3.70 15.21
N LEU A 240 -14.06 2.82 15.03
CA LEU A 240 -14.21 2.00 13.82
C LEU A 240 -14.43 2.83 12.56
N ALA A 241 -15.21 3.91 12.65
CA ALA A 241 -15.39 4.85 11.53
C ALA A 241 -14.05 5.52 11.15
N THR A 242 -13.25 5.91 12.14
CA THR A 242 -11.91 6.48 11.91
C THR A 242 -11.00 5.49 11.18
N PHE A 243 -11.00 4.21 11.59
CA PHE A 243 -10.28 3.14 10.87
C PHE A 243 -10.76 2.98 9.43
N ALA A 244 -12.06 2.96 9.20
CA ALA A 244 -12.63 2.81 7.86
C ALA A 244 -12.20 3.97 6.95
N VAL A 245 -12.30 5.21 7.40
CA VAL A 245 -11.92 6.40 6.62
C VAL A 245 -10.42 6.42 6.31
N LEU A 246 -9.58 5.97 7.25
CA LEU A 246 -8.13 5.85 7.07
C LEU A 246 -7.74 4.91 5.90
N GLY A 247 -8.63 4.02 5.48
CA GLY A 247 -8.38 3.17 4.31
C GLY A 247 -8.22 3.93 3.00
N ALA A 248 -8.89 5.07 2.83
CA ALA A 248 -8.75 5.84 1.60
C ALA A 248 -7.35 6.49 1.46
N PRO A 249 -6.80 7.19 2.48
CA PRO A 249 -5.42 7.65 2.47
C PRO A 249 -4.38 6.51 2.32
N LEU A 250 -4.66 5.34 2.90
CA LEU A 250 -3.78 4.18 2.79
C LEU A 250 -3.67 3.68 1.33
N ALA A 251 -4.81 3.53 0.64
CA ALA A 251 -4.85 3.16 -0.77
C ALA A 251 -4.02 4.11 -1.65
N VAL A 252 -4.21 5.41 -1.43
CA VAL A 252 -3.53 6.45 -2.19
C VAL A 252 -2.02 6.42 -1.89
N THR A 253 -1.61 6.16 -0.64
CA THR A 253 -0.21 5.98 -0.23
C THR A 253 0.49 4.86 -0.99
N PHE A 254 -0.20 3.77 -1.29
CA PHE A 254 0.39 2.65 -2.01
C PHE A 254 0.53 2.87 -3.52
N SER A 255 -0.31 3.71 -4.13
CA SER A 255 -0.38 3.85 -5.58
C SER A 255 0.21 5.16 -6.12
N VAL A 256 -0.05 6.28 -5.43
CA VAL A 256 0.23 7.62 -5.96
C VAL A 256 1.71 7.98 -5.97
N PRO A 257 2.54 7.65 -4.96
CA PRO A 257 3.97 7.88 -5.03
C PRO A 257 4.63 7.20 -6.24
N CYS A 258 4.25 5.95 -6.53
CA CYS A 258 4.75 5.24 -7.71
C CYS A 258 4.32 5.93 -9.02
N ALA A 259 3.09 6.43 -9.10
CA ALA A 259 2.59 7.13 -10.29
C ALA A 259 3.25 8.52 -10.47
N LEU A 260 3.45 9.27 -9.38
CA LEU A 260 4.14 10.56 -9.43
C LEU A 260 5.62 10.40 -9.78
N ALA A 261 6.27 9.35 -9.26
CA ALA A 261 7.64 9.03 -9.62
C ALA A 261 7.78 8.77 -11.13
N SER A 262 6.89 7.98 -11.74
CA SER A 262 6.95 7.76 -13.19
C SER A 262 6.72 9.02 -14.00
N ILE A 263 5.80 9.91 -13.56
CA ILE A 263 5.53 11.19 -14.24
C ILE A 263 6.75 12.12 -14.16
N PHE A 264 7.39 12.23 -12.99
CA PHE A 264 8.56 13.09 -12.82
C PHE A 264 9.79 12.57 -13.54
N TYR A 265 9.94 11.23 -13.63
CA TYR A 265 11.00 10.61 -14.41
C TYR A 265 10.85 10.93 -15.91
N ASN A 266 9.65 10.74 -16.47
CA ASN A 266 9.39 11.02 -17.89
C ASN A 266 9.56 12.50 -18.27
N ASN A 267 9.33 13.42 -17.33
CA ASN A 267 9.49 14.86 -17.54
C ASN A 267 10.92 15.38 -17.25
N SER A 268 11.83 14.52 -16.80
CA SER A 268 13.23 14.89 -16.54
C SER A 268 14.09 14.63 -17.79
N ARG A 269 15.19 15.39 -17.96
CA ARG A 269 16.09 15.33 -19.13
C ARG A 269 16.52 13.90 -19.50
N ALA A 270 16.74 13.04 -18.51
CA ALA A 270 17.06 11.61 -18.68
C ALA A 270 15.95 10.78 -19.38
N GLY A 271 14.66 11.06 -19.13
CA GLY A 271 13.55 10.41 -19.83
C GLY A 271 13.36 10.93 -21.26
N GLN A 272 13.74 12.19 -21.48
CA GLN A 272 13.69 12.85 -22.78
C GLN A 272 14.84 12.39 -23.70
N ASP A 273 16.05 12.21 -23.15
CA ASP A 273 17.22 11.69 -23.86
C ASP A 273 17.07 10.19 -24.19
N CYS A 274 16.45 9.40 -23.31
CA CYS A 274 16.12 8.00 -23.59
C CYS A 274 15.03 7.86 -24.68
N GLY A 275 14.02 8.76 -24.69
CA GLY A 275 13.01 8.83 -25.74
C GLY A 275 13.57 9.28 -27.11
N LEU A 276 14.53 10.21 -27.11
CA LEU A 276 15.25 10.66 -28.32
C LEU A 276 16.19 9.58 -28.89
N LEU A 277 16.84 8.79 -28.01
CA LEU A 277 17.63 7.63 -28.42
C LEU A 277 16.76 6.50 -28.98
N ALA A 278 15.57 6.26 -28.41
CA ALA A 278 14.60 5.30 -28.95
C ALA A 278 14.01 5.73 -30.31
N GLU A 279 13.78 7.03 -30.51
CA GLU A 279 13.32 7.60 -31.80
C GLU A 279 14.42 7.50 -32.88
N ARG A 280 15.70 7.56 -32.51
CA ARG A 280 16.85 7.28 -33.41
C ARG A 280 17.10 5.79 -33.68
N ALA A 281 16.66 4.90 -32.79
CA ALA A 281 16.79 3.45 -32.93
C ALA A 281 15.58 2.78 -33.62
N GLY A 282 14.62 3.56 -34.16
CA GLY A 282 13.45 3.03 -34.86
C GLY A 282 12.38 2.40 -33.95
N CYS A 283 12.45 2.61 -32.63
CA CYS A 283 11.39 2.18 -31.71
C CYS A 283 10.25 3.20 -31.71
N SER A 284 9.08 2.74 -32.14
CA SER A 284 7.88 3.58 -32.28
C SER A 284 7.42 4.13 -30.94
N ARG A 285 7.00 5.40 -30.95
CA ARG A 285 6.63 6.28 -29.81
C ARG A 285 5.41 5.81 -28.97
N SER A 286 5.01 4.54 -29.09
CA SER A 286 3.80 3.96 -28.49
C SER A 286 4.04 3.19 -27.17
N ASP A 287 5.29 3.10 -26.70
CA ASP A 287 5.71 2.23 -25.59
C ASP A 287 5.77 2.89 -24.19
N TYR A 288 5.20 4.09 -24.01
CA TYR A 288 5.09 4.71 -22.68
C TYR A 288 3.66 5.18 -22.41
N PRO A 289 3.17 5.06 -21.16
CA PRO A 289 1.79 5.40 -20.83
C PRO A 289 1.59 6.92 -20.97
N VAL A 290 1.12 7.33 -22.14
CA VAL A 290 0.58 8.67 -22.36
C VAL A 290 -0.76 8.72 -21.63
N PHE A 291 -0.76 9.27 -20.41
CA PHE A 291 -1.98 9.90 -19.89
C PHE A 291 -2.26 11.09 -20.79
N GLY A 292 -3.03 10.85 -21.86
CA GLY A 292 -3.53 11.89 -22.74
C GLY A 292 -4.48 12.79 -21.97
N TYR A 293 -4.00 13.97 -21.60
CA TYR A 293 -4.87 15.14 -21.43
C TYR A 293 -4.71 16.03 -22.65
N PRO A 294 -5.80 16.69 -23.10
CA PRO A 294 -5.83 17.40 -24.36
C PRO A 294 -4.81 18.53 -24.35
N LYS A 295 -4.00 18.60 -25.42
CA LYS A 295 -3.05 19.68 -25.68
C LYS A 295 -3.82 20.99 -25.68
N THR A 296 -3.70 21.78 -24.62
CA THR A 296 -4.04 23.20 -24.66
C THR A 296 -2.91 23.89 -25.42
N GLY A 297 -3.27 24.42 -26.59
CA GLY A 297 -2.35 25.08 -27.50
C GLY A 297 -1.80 26.36 -26.89
N TYR A 298 -0.48 26.51 -27.02
CA TYR A 298 0.18 27.80 -27.10
C TYR A 298 1.06 27.80 -28.36
N PRO A 299 1.10 28.90 -29.12
CA PRO A 299 1.63 28.93 -30.48
C PRO A 299 3.17 28.83 -30.47
N LYS A 300 3.69 28.09 -31.46
CA LYS A 300 5.11 28.05 -31.77
C LYS A 300 5.57 29.45 -32.21
N ILE A 301 6.54 30.01 -31.52
CA ILE A 301 7.35 31.11 -32.04
C ILE A 301 8.36 30.47 -32.99
N SER A 302 8.27 30.86 -34.27
CA SER A 302 9.22 30.54 -35.31
C SER A 302 10.39 31.52 -35.22
N ASP A 303 11.58 31.04 -34.89
CA ASP A 303 12.79 31.79 -35.18
C ASP A 303 13.37 31.24 -36.49
N SER A 304 13.05 31.99 -37.54
CA SER A 304 13.90 32.15 -38.70
C SER A 304 15.19 32.86 -38.29
N GLU A 305 16.21 32.66 -39.13
CA GLU A 305 17.43 33.45 -39.27
C GLU A 305 18.70 32.96 -38.54
N TYR A 306 19.62 32.57 -39.43
CA TYR A 306 21.07 32.33 -39.32
C TYR A 306 21.56 30.97 -38.79
#